data_AF-A0AAD9LQR8-F1
#
_entry.id   AF-A0AAD9LQR8-F1
#
_cell.length_a   1.000
_cell.length_b   1.000
_cell.length_c   1.000
_cell.angle_alpha   90.00
_cell.angle_beta   90.00
_cell.angle_gamma   90.00
#
_symmetry.space_group_name_H-M   'P 1'
#
loop_
_entity.id
_entity.type
_entity.pdbx_description
1 polymer ?
#
loop_
_entity_poly.entity_id
_entity_poly.type
_entity_poly.pdbx_seq_one_letter_code
_entity_poly.pdbx_strand_id
1 'polypeptide(L)'
;MKAEQLTVLDSKTPVGSKKNPMDIKSLVDVFAVFGYSAEDIIDKHDQCTIFKKIRAELDNLLRDLSMKTKKYDKAILLRDRLRLIKREFIEMQGFYENRRQEREEQQFSRGIVLAKQHSDVQCASRIDSCEREILHQQEELRKTHEVERAQLETYLKKLQEPHVKFSTLLLELKNTEKNLAKLKLFEDAKNVSIRADSLERDQRAVNTAKFEKFKEKKRTLLLEKQQEELAEAREKLMEKRYVVMRANETHRKT
;
A
#
# COMPACT_ATOMS: atom_id res chain seq x y z
N MET A 1 57.40 1.99 -62.63
CA MET A 1 58.01 1.93 -61.29
C MET A 1 56.98 2.44 -60.28
N LYS A 2 57.00 1.85 -59.08
CA LYS A 2 55.86 1.63 -58.17
C LYS A 2 55.10 2.89 -57.75
N ALA A 3 53.76 2.81 -57.79
CA ALA A 3 52.87 3.71 -57.08
C ALA A 3 52.91 3.34 -55.59
N GLU A 4 53.66 4.13 -54.84
CA GLU A 4 53.56 4.19 -53.39
C GLU A 4 52.29 4.95 -52.99
N GLN A 5 51.83 4.66 -51.77
CA GLN A 5 50.76 5.34 -51.01
C GLN A 5 49.33 4.87 -51.29
N LEU A 6 48.88 3.93 -50.45
CA LEU A 6 47.57 4.01 -49.80
C LEU A 6 47.77 3.54 -48.35
N THR A 7 47.80 4.54 -47.48
CA THR A 7 48.05 4.50 -46.04
C THR A 7 47.00 3.68 -45.31
N VAL A 8 47.45 2.59 -44.70
CA VAL A 8 46.81 1.93 -43.56
C VAL A 8 47.38 2.57 -42.29
N LEU A 9 46.51 2.86 -41.32
CA LEU A 9 46.74 3.15 -39.89
C LEU A 9 46.33 4.58 -39.47
N ASP A 10 45.15 4.69 -38.86
CA ASP A 10 44.99 5.54 -37.68
C ASP A 10 46.05 5.11 -36.65
N SER A 11 46.79 6.07 -36.10
CA SER A 11 48.02 5.86 -35.32
C SER A 11 47.81 5.36 -33.87
N LYS A 12 46.71 4.66 -33.56
CA LYS A 12 46.35 4.30 -32.18
C LYS A 12 45.78 2.90 -31.93
N THR A 13 46.20 1.86 -32.66
CA THR A 13 45.93 0.46 -32.25
C THR A 13 47.09 -0.49 -32.57
N PRO A 14 47.30 -1.53 -31.74
CA PRO A 14 48.54 -2.30 -31.72
C PRO A 14 48.67 -3.27 -32.90
N VAL A 15 49.93 -3.52 -33.22
CA VAL A 15 50.52 -4.41 -34.23
C VAL A 15 49.73 -5.71 -34.45
N GLY A 16 49.15 -5.88 -35.64
CA GLY A 16 48.38 -7.08 -36.00
C GLY A 16 47.94 -7.19 -37.47
N SER A 17 48.90 -7.21 -38.39
CA SER A 17 48.75 -7.52 -39.84
C SER A 17 48.08 -6.45 -40.73
N LYS A 18 48.90 -5.86 -41.61
CA LYS A 18 48.43 -5.18 -42.82
C LYS A 18 47.89 -6.24 -43.80
N LYS A 19 46.67 -6.73 -43.59
CA LYS A 19 46.00 -7.59 -44.57
C LYS A 19 45.71 -6.77 -45.83
N ASN A 20 45.96 -7.34 -47.01
CA ASN A 20 45.55 -6.65 -48.23
C ASN A 20 44.03 -6.50 -48.20
N PRO A 21 43.43 -5.41 -48.71
CA PRO A 21 41.97 -5.29 -48.74
C PRO A 21 41.30 -6.40 -49.57
N MET A 22 42.06 -7.09 -50.42
CA MET A 22 41.65 -8.30 -51.15
C MET A 22 41.57 -9.58 -50.29
N ASP A 23 42.09 -9.56 -49.07
CA ASP A 23 42.08 -10.70 -48.14
C ASP A 23 40.79 -10.72 -47.28
N ILE A 24 40.02 -9.62 -47.30
CA ILE A 24 38.72 -9.51 -46.63
C ILE A 24 37.69 -10.31 -47.45
N LYS A 25 37.15 -11.40 -46.88
CA LYS A 25 36.17 -12.27 -47.54
C LYS A 25 34.78 -12.16 -46.90
N SER A 26 34.73 -11.83 -45.62
CA SER A 26 33.52 -11.79 -44.81
C SER A 26 33.53 -10.61 -43.83
N LEU A 27 32.38 -10.30 -43.24
CA LEU A 27 32.22 -9.30 -42.20
C LEU A 27 33.01 -9.66 -40.92
N VAL A 28 33.22 -10.95 -40.64
CA VAL A 28 34.08 -11.39 -39.53
C VAL A 28 35.52 -10.94 -39.77
N ASP A 29 36.02 -11.05 -41.01
CA ASP A 29 37.36 -10.54 -41.36
C ASP A 29 37.46 -9.02 -41.22
N VAL A 30 36.38 -8.30 -41.55
CA VAL A 30 36.27 -6.83 -41.39
C VAL A 30 36.49 -6.44 -39.93
N PHE A 31 35.81 -7.10 -39.01
CA PHE A 31 35.93 -6.81 -37.58
C PHE A 31 37.23 -7.35 -36.96
N ALA A 32 37.76 -8.47 -37.46
CA ALA A 32 39.06 -9.00 -37.05
C ALA A 32 40.24 -8.06 -37.40
N VAL A 33 40.15 -7.27 -38.48
CA VAL A 33 41.14 -6.22 -38.81
C VAL A 33 41.19 -5.14 -37.73
N PHE A 34 40.07 -4.90 -37.04
CA PHE A 34 39.95 -3.95 -35.94
C PHE A 34 40.16 -4.59 -34.55
N GLY A 35 40.57 -5.86 -34.51
CA GLY A 35 40.89 -6.57 -33.26
C GLY A 35 39.70 -7.24 -32.57
N TYR A 36 38.53 -7.30 -33.21
CA TYR A 36 37.36 -7.97 -32.65
C TYR A 36 37.29 -9.45 -33.07
N SER A 37 36.94 -10.30 -32.11
CA SER A 37 36.56 -11.70 -32.32
C SER A 37 35.11 -11.81 -32.84
N ALA A 38 34.76 -12.95 -33.42
CA ALA A 38 33.40 -13.25 -33.85
C ALA A 38 32.39 -13.30 -32.67
N GLU A 39 32.88 -13.49 -31.45
CA GLU A 39 32.08 -13.57 -30.22
C GLU A 39 31.93 -12.22 -29.50
N ASP A 40 32.70 -11.19 -29.92
CA ASP A 40 32.72 -9.91 -29.23
C ASP A 40 31.43 -9.13 -29.47
N ILE A 41 30.95 -8.46 -28.42
CA ILE A 41 29.83 -7.54 -28.50
C ILE A 41 30.39 -6.15 -28.82
N ILE A 42 30.17 -5.71 -30.05
CA ILE A 42 30.68 -4.43 -30.56
C ILE A 42 29.61 -3.35 -30.35
N ASP A 43 29.99 -2.14 -29.95
CA ASP A 43 29.04 -1.04 -29.85
C ASP A 43 28.52 -0.61 -31.24
N LYS A 44 27.27 -0.13 -31.30
CA LYS A 44 26.62 0.28 -32.56
C LYS A 44 27.40 1.39 -33.26
N HIS A 45 27.99 2.32 -32.51
CA HIS A 45 28.82 3.37 -33.07
C HIS A 45 30.04 2.81 -33.80
N ASP A 46 30.71 1.85 -33.17
CA ASP A 46 31.92 1.21 -33.71
C ASP A 46 31.59 0.31 -34.89
N GLN A 47 30.50 -0.48 -34.81
CA GLN A 47 29.98 -1.28 -35.92
C GLN A 47 29.79 -0.41 -37.18
N CYS A 48 29.11 0.73 -37.03
CA CYS A 48 28.83 1.62 -38.14
C CYS A 48 30.08 2.34 -38.66
N THR A 49 30.99 2.74 -37.77
CA THR A 49 32.23 3.44 -38.14
C THR A 49 33.18 2.51 -38.88
N ILE A 50 33.38 1.29 -38.38
CA ILE A 50 34.21 0.25 -38.99
C ILE A 50 33.67 -0.13 -40.37
N PHE A 51 32.36 -0.39 -40.47
CA PHE A 51 31.73 -0.73 -41.74
C PHE A 51 31.84 0.41 -42.76
N LYS A 52 31.64 1.67 -42.35
CA LYS A 52 31.82 2.84 -43.24
C LYS A 52 33.25 2.98 -43.74
N LYS A 53 34.25 2.83 -42.87
CA LYS A 53 35.67 2.91 -43.21
C LYS A 53 36.05 1.83 -44.23
N ILE A 54 35.78 0.55 -43.93
CA ILE A 54 36.12 -0.56 -44.83
C ILE A 54 35.34 -0.49 -46.14
N ARG A 55 34.06 -0.13 -46.10
CA ARG A 55 33.27 0.01 -47.33
C ARG A 55 33.86 1.07 -48.27
N ALA A 56 34.24 2.23 -47.74
CA ALA A 56 34.86 3.29 -48.55
C ALA A 56 36.19 2.82 -49.19
N GLU A 57 37.00 2.06 -48.45
CA GLU A 57 38.25 1.50 -48.95
C GLU A 57 38.03 0.44 -50.05
N LEU A 58 37.09 -0.49 -49.84
CA LEU A 58 36.74 -1.51 -50.85
C LEU A 58 36.09 -0.89 -52.10
N ASP A 59 35.26 0.14 -51.93
CA ASP A 59 34.66 0.90 -53.04
C ASP A 59 35.73 1.66 -53.85
N ASN A 60 36.73 2.26 -53.19
CA ASN A 60 37.86 2.92 -53.86
C ASN A 60 38.71 1.91 -54.63
N LEU A 61 39.00 0.75 -54.04
CA LEU A 61 39.76 -0.31 -54.71
C LEU A 61 38.99 -0.89 -55.91
N LEU A 62 37.66 -1.01 -55.80
CA LEU A 62 36.80 -1.41 -56.91
C LEU A 62 36.85 -0.40 -58.07
N ARG A 63 36.82 0.90 -57.78
CA ARG A 63 36.99 1.97 -58.79
C ARG A 63 38.35 1.91 -59.47
N ASP A 64 39.42 1.67 -58.72
CA ASP A 64 40.76 1.55 -59.28
C ASP A 64 40.95 0.29 -60.15
N LEU A 65 40.36 -0.83 -59.75
CA LEU A 65 40.37 -2.07 -60.54
C LEU A 65 39.56 -1.97 -61.83
N SER A 66 38.41 -1.28 -61.79
CA SER A 66 37.52 -1.12 -62.94
C SER A 66 37.97 -0.03 -63.92
N MET A 67 38.41 1.14 -63.42
CA MET A 67 38.66 2.32 -64.25
C MET A 67 40.14 2.51 -64.62
N LYS A 68 41.07 2.29 -63.66
CA LYS A 68 42.50 2.58 -63.87
C LYS A 68 43.24 1.38 -64.44
N THR A 69 43.04 0.19 -63.86
CA THR A 69 43.82 -1.01 -64.21
C THR A 69 43.09 -1.99 -65.13
N LYS A 70 41.78 -1.79 -65.35
CA LYS A 70 40.90 -2.59 -66.23
C LYS A 70 40.95 -4.11 -65.96
N LYS A 71 41.12 -4.51 -64.70
CA LYS A 71 41.15 -5.92 -64.25
C LYS A 71 39.75 -6.38 -63.84
N TYR A 72 38.88 -6.59 -64.83
CA TYR A 72 37.45 -6.82 -64.61
C TYR A 72 37.13 -8.07 -63.78
N ASP A 73 37.85 -9.18 -63.95
CA ASP A 73 37.61 -10.40 -63.17
C ASP A 73 37.79 -10.18 -61.67
N LYS A 74 38.83 -9.42 -61.30
CA LYS A 74 39.11 -9.03 -59.91
C LYS A 74 38.07 -8.04 -59.38
N ALA A 75 37.58 -7.15 -60.24
CA ALA A 75 36.51 -6.21 -59.89
C ALA A 75 35.16 -6.92 -59.64
N ILE A 76 34.82 -7.95 -60.43
CA ILE A 76 33.61 -8.77 -60.24
C ILE A 76 33.67 -9.49 -58.88
N LEU A 77 34.80 -10.14 -58.57
CA LEU A 77 35.00 -10.80 -57.27
C LEU A 77 34.86 -9.84 -56.09
N LEU A 78 35.44 -8.65 -56.21
CA LEU A 78 35.37 -7.63 -55.16
C LEU A 78 33.95 -7.06 -54.99
N ARG A 79 33.22 -6.84 -56.08
CA ARG A 79 31.81 -6.42 -56.06
C ARG A 79 30.95 -7.43 -55.32
N ASP A 80 31.11 -8.71 -55.61
CA ASP A 80 30.29 -9.76 -55.02
C ASP A 80 30.61 -9.95 -53.53
N ARG A 81 31.87 -9.78 -53.13
CA ARG A 81 32.27 -9.71 -51.71
C ARG A 81 31.69 -8.49 -50.99
N LEU A 82 31.72 -7.31 -51.60
CA LEU A 82 31.13 -6.11 -51.01
C LEU A 82 29.61 -6.27 -50.80
N ARG A 83 28.92 -6.94 -51.73
CA ARG A 83 27.51 -7.33 -51.56
C ARG A 83 27.30 -8.32 -50.43
N LEU A 84 28.20 -9.29 -50.27
CA LEU A 84 28.15 -10.26 -49.16
C LEU A 84 28.34 -9.56 -47.81
N ILE A 85 29.42 -8.78 -47.65
CA ILE A 85 29.72 -8.03 -46.41
C ILE A 85 28.56 -7.08 -46.05
N LYS A 86 27.93 -6.44 -47.05
CA LYS A 86 26.75 -5.59 -46.80
C LYS A 86 25.56 -6.39 -46.28
N ARG A 87 25.30 -7.60 -46.79
CA ARG A 87 24.21 -8.46 -46.31
C ARG A 87 24.47 -8.94 -44.89
N GLU A 88 25.67 -9.46 -44.64
CA GLU A 88 26.10 -9.89 -43.31
C GLU A 88 26.01 -8.74 -42.29
N PHE A 89 26.30 -7.50 -42.70
CA PHE A 89 26.20 -6.35 -41.81
C PHE A 89 24.75 -6.04 -41.43
N ILE A 90 23.82 -6.17 -42.37
CA ILE A 90 22.38 -6.00 -42.11
C ILE A 90 21.89 -7.09 -41.16
N GLU A 91 22.31 -8.34 -41.37
CA GLU A 91 21.97 -9.47 -40.51
C GLU A 91 22.51 -9.29 -39.09
N MET A 92 23.76 -8.85 -38.96
CA MET A 92 24.35 -8.48 -37.67
C MET A 92 23.55 -7.38 -36.97
N GLN A 93 23.21 -6.29 -37.67
CA GLN A 93 22.39 -5.22 -37.09
C GLN A 93 21.05 -5.76 -36.57
N GLY A 94 20.40 -6.64 -37.33
CA GLY A 94 19.16 -7.31 -36.91
C GLY A 94 19.33 -8.16 -35.66
N PHE A 95 20.41 -8.95 -35.57
CA PHE A 95 20.71 -9.77 -34.40
C PHE A 95 20.93 -8.92 -33.13
N TYR A 96 21.72 -7.85 -33.25
CA TYR A 96 21.98 -6.96 -32.11
C TYR A 96 20.73 -6.20 -31.65
N GLU A 97 19.90 -5.75 -32.58
CA GLU A 97 18.65 -5.06 -32.25
C GLU A 97 17.65 -6.02 -31.59
N ASN A 98 17.50 -7.26 -32.09
CA ASN A 98 16.65 -8.27 -31.45
C ASN A 98 17.12 -8.58 -30.03
N ARG A 99 18.43 -8.79 -29.83
CA ARG A 99 19.01 -9.03 -28.50
C ARG A 99 18.81 -7.84 -27.56
N ARG A 100 18.85 -6.61 -28.08
CA ARG A 100 18.57 -5.40 -27.31
C ARG A 100 17.09 -5.36 -26.90
N GLN A 101 16.18 -5.61 -27.84
CA GLN A 101 14.74 -5.67 -27.57
C GLN A 101 14.40 -6.73 -26.52
N GLU A 102 14.96 -7.94 -26.63
CA GLU A 102 14.79 -9.01 -25.63
C GLU A 102 15.26 -8.57 -24.23
N ARG A 103 16.40 -7.87 -24.14
CA ARG A 103 16.89 -7.34 -22.86
C ARG A 103 15.98 -6.24 -22.31
N GLU A 104 15.49 -5.35 -23.16
CA GLU A 104 14.54 -4.30 -22.77
C GLU A 104 13.22 -4.91 -22.28
N GLU A 105 12.67 -5.93 -22.97
CA GLU A 105 11.49 -6.68 -22.54
C GLU A 105 11.69 -7.39 -21.20
N GLN A 106 12.87 -8.00 -20.99
CA GLN A 106 13.22 -8.61 -19.70
C GLN A 106 13.34 -7.58 -18.59
N GLN A 107 13.88 -6.39 -18.87
CA GLN A 107 13.94 -5.31 -17.88
C GLN A 107 12.55 -4.75 -17.58
N PHE A 108 11.70 -4.59 -18.60
CA PHE A 108 10.35 -4.09 -18.46
C PHE A 108 9.48 -5.06 -17.64
N SER A 109 9.55 -6.36 -17.95
CA SER A 109 8.85 -7.40 -17.19
C SER A 109 9.31 -7.45 -15.73
N ARG A 110 10.61 -7.34 -15.45
CA ARG A 110 11.12 -7.21 -14.07
C ARG A 110 10.60 -5.94 -13.39
N GLY A 111 10.58 -4.82 -14.10
CA GLY A 111 10.03 -3.54 -13.61
C GLY A 111 8.56 -3.66 -13.22
N ILE A 112 7.74 -4.34 -14.04
CA ILE A 112 6.33 -4.61 -13.74
C ILE A 112 6.18 -5.44 -12.45
N VAL A 113 6.99 -6.48 -12.27
CA VAL A 113 6.94 -7.32 -11.06
C VAL A 113 7.29 -6.50 -9.81
N LEU A 114 8.37 -5.73 -9.86
CA LEU A 114 8.78 -4.88 -8.74
C LEU A 114 7.76 -3.79 -8.41
N ALA A 115 7.18 -3.16 -9.44
CA ALA A 115 6.12 -2.16 -9.26
C ALA A 115 4.88 -2.76 -8.58
N LYS A 116 4.47 -3.97 -8.99
CA LYS A 116 3.37 -4.71 -8.36
C LYS A 116 3.66 -5.03 -6.90
N GLN A 117 4.84 -5.59 -6.61
CA GLN A 117 5.24 -5.91 -5.23
C GLN A 117 5.23 -4.68 -4.33
N HIS A 118 5.77 -3.56 -4.81
CA HIS A 118 5.77 -2.31 -4.07
C HIS A 118 4.35 -1.78 -3.84
N SER A 119 3.47 -1.84 -4.85
CA SER A 119 2.07 -1.45 -4.73
C SER A 119 1.32 -2.32 -3.70
N ASP A 120 1.54 -3.64 -3.71
CA ASP A 120 0.93 -4.55 -2.74
C ASP A 120 1.38 -4.29 -1.31
N VAL A 121 2.68 -4.03 -1.10
CA VAL A 121 3.21 -3.65 0.23
C VAL A 121 2.59 -2.34 0.71
N GLN A 122 2.44 -1.35 -0.16
CA GLN A 122 1.77 -0.09 0.20
C GLN A 122 0.29 -0.30 0.54
N CYS A 123 -0.43 -1.12 -0.24
CA CYS A 123 -1.83 -1.44 0.04
C CYS A 123 -1.98 -2.16 1.39
N ALA A 124 -1.10 -3.12 1.69
CA ALA A 124 -1.08 -3.82 2.97
C ALA A 124 -0.80 -2.85 4.13
N SER A 125 0.21 -1.99 3.99
CA SER A 125 0.53 -0.99 5.02
C SER A 125 -0.63 -0.03 5.30
N ARG A 126 -1.45 0.34 4.29
CA ARG A 126 -2.64 1.18 4.47
C ARG A 126 -3.76 0.45 5.21
N ILE A 127 -3.93 -0.85 4.96
CA ILE A 127 -4.89 -1.68 5.69
C ILE A 127 -4.45 -1.77 7.15
N ASP A 128 -3.18 -2.07 7.41
CA ASP A 128 -2.64 -2.20 8.77
C ASP A 128 -2.68 -0.90 9.57
N SER A 129 -2.47 0.26 8.93
CA SER A 129 -2.66 1.55 9.59
C SER A 129 -4.13 1.80 9.92
N CYS A 130 -5.03 1.49 8.98
CA CYS A 130 -6.47 1.64 9.20
C CYS A 130 -6.97 0.76 10.36
N GLU A 131 -6.56 -0.51 10.41
CA GLU A 131 -6.92 -1.43 11.49
C GLU A 131 -6.39 -0.97 12.86
N ARG A 132 -5.15 -0.46 12.92
CA ARG A 132 -4.61 0.11 14.16
C ARG A 132 -5.41 1.32 14.64
N GLU A 133 -5.81 2.20 13.73
CA GLU A 133 -6.65 3.35 14.08
C GLU A 133 -8.05 2.92 14.54
N ILE A 134 -8.62 1.88 13.93
CA ILE A 134 -9.92 1.32 14.33
C ILE A 134 -9.85 0.75 15.75
N LEU A 135 -8.81 -0.04 16.06
CA LEU A 135 -8.60 -0.60 17.40
C LEU A 135 -8.42 0.52 18.43
N HIS A 136 -7.62 1.53 18.12
CA HIS A 136 -7.44 2.68 18.99
C HIS A 136 -8.77 3.40 19.27
N GLN A 137 -9.59 3.65 18.25
CA GLN A 137 -10.90 4.29 18.43
C GLN A 137 -11.85 3.45 19.29
N GLN A 138 -11.83 2.12 19.15
CA GLN A 138 -12.62 1.21 19.99
C GLN A 138 -12.15 1.22 21.45
N GLU A 139 -10.84 1.24 21.68
CA GLU A 139 -10.27 1.34 23.04
C GLU A 139 -10.61 2.66 23.70
N GLU A 140 -10.48 3.78 23.00
CA GLU A 140 -10.86 5.10 23.53
C GLU A 140 -12.34 5.18 23.88
N LEU A 141 -13.23 4.68 23.01
CA LEU A 141 -14.66 4.62 23.28
C LEU A 141 -14.99 3.75 24.51
N ARG A 142 -14.28 2.63 24.68
CA ARG A 142 -14.42 1.79 25.86
C ARG A 142 -14.00 2.53 27.13
N LYS A 143 -12.86 3.23 27.10
CA LYS A 143 -12.38 4.02 28.25
C LYS A 143 -13.38 5.12 28.61
N THR A 144 -13.95 5.81 27.61
CA THR A 144 -14.98 6.83 27.88
C THR A 144 -16.20 6.22 28.54
N HIS A 145 -16.66 5.05 28.08
CA HIS A 145 -17.80 4.35 28.69
C HIS A 145 -17.52 3.90 30.13
N GLU A 146 -16.30 3.46 30.43
CA GLU A 146 -15.87 3.09 31.77
C GLU A 146 -15.86 4.32 32.71
N VAL A 147 -15.36 5.47 32.24
CA VAL A 147 -15.36 6.72 33.00
C VAL A 147 -16.78 7.21 33.27
N GLU A 148 -17.65 7.22 32.28
CA GLU A 148 -19.07 7.60 32.44
C GLU A 148 -19.79 6.72 33.47
N ARG A 149 -19.56 5.41 33.43
CA ARG A 149 -20.10 4.47 34.42
C ARG A 149 -19.60 4.79 35.83
N ALA A 150 -18.29 5.02 35.98
CA ALA A 150 -17.69 5.38 37.27
C ALA A 150 -18.24 6.70 37.81
N GLN A 151 -18.41 7.71 36.95
CA GLN A 151 -19.01 9.00 37.31
C GLN A 151 -20.47 8.84 37.73
N LEU A 152 -21.26 8.06 36.99
CA LEU A 152 -22.65 7.78 37.34
C LEU A 152 -22.75 7.06 38.69
N GLU A 153 -21.96 6.00 38.91
CA GLU A 153 -21.98 5.28 40.19
C GLU A 153 -21.55 6.18 41.36
N THR A 154 -20.57 7.04 41.14
CA THR A 154 -20.14 8.02 42.16
C THR A 154 -21.26 9.02 42.46
N TYR A 155 -21.98 9.48 41.45
CA TYR A 155 -23.14 10.35 41.61
C TYR A 155 -24.28 9.64 42.35
N LEU A 156 -24.63 8.42 41.95
CA LEU A 156 -25.72 7.64 42.56
C LEU A 156 -25.44 7.29 44.03
N LYS A 157 -24.17 7.10 44.41
CA LYS A 157 -23.75 6.89 45.81
C LYS A 157 -23.88 8.14 46.67
N LYS A 158 -23.64 9.32 46.10
CA LYS A 158 -23.74 10.61 46.81
C LYS A 158 -25.17 11.16 46.86
N LEU A 159 -26.07 10.60 46.07
CA LEU A 159 -27.46 11.03 46.00
C LEU A 159 -28.17 10.73 47.31
N GLN A 160 -28.64 11.77 47.99
CA GLN A 160 -29.36 11.63 49.26
C GLN A 160 -30.71 10.92 49.04
N GLU A 161 -31.08 10.09 50.02
CA GLU A 161 -32.40 9.45 50.02
C GLU A 161 -33.50 10.51 50.11
N PRO A 162 -34.53 10.44 49.25
CA PRO A 162 -35.60 11.41 49.26
C PRO A 162 -36.42 11.31 50.55
N HIS A 163 -36.75 12.47 51.12
CA HIS A 163 -37.56 12.55 52.33
C HIS A 163 -38.91 11.84 52.14
N VAL A 164 -39.21 10.87 53.02
CA VAL A 164 -40.44 10.08 52.97
C VAL A 164 -41.62 11.00 53.31
N LYS A 165 -42.58 11.12 52.39
CA LYS A 165 -43.87 11.77 52.67
C LYS A 165 -44.84 10.71 53.17
N PHE A 166 -45.13 10.75 54.46
CA PHE A 166 -46.08 9.82 55.08
C PHE A 166 -47.52 10.10 54.66
N SER A 167 -48.35 9.07 54.63
CA SER A 167 -49.77 9.23 54.32
C SER A 167 -50.51 10.00 55.41
N THR A 168 -51.63 10.64 55.05
CA THR A 168 -52.53 11.31 55.99
C THR A 168 -53.00 10.36 57.10
N LEU A 169 -53.32 9.12 56.75
CA LEU A 169 -53.69 8.07 57.68
C LEU A 169 -52.60 7.79 58.73
N LEU A 170 -51.31 7.77 58.35
CA LEU A 170 -50.23 7.56 59.32
C LEU A 170 -50.15 8.73 60.31
N LEU A 171 -50.29 9.95 59.80
CA LEU A 171 -50.26 11.16 60.62
C LEU A 171 -51.43 11.20 61.60
N GLU A 172 -52.62 10.79 61.16
CA GLU A 172 -53.80 10.63 62.00
C GLU A 172 -53.58 9.57 63.07
N LEU A 173 -53.05 8.38 62.72
CA LEU A 173 -52.74 7.32 63.69
C LEU A 173 -51.72 7.76 64.76
N LYS A 174 -50.71 8.55 64.40
CA LYS A 174 -49.76 9.10 65.39
C LYS A 174 -50.40 10.18 66.27
N ASN A 175 -51.35 10.94 65.75
CA ASN A 175 -52.09 11.91 66.56
C ASN A 175 -53.08 11.22 67.51
N THR A 176 -53.77 10.17 67.05
CA THR A 176 -54.68 9.39 67.90
C THR A 176 -53.93 8.65 68.98
N GLU A 177 -52.77 8.05 68.68
CA GLU A 177 -51.86 7.46 69.67
C GLU A 177 -51.51 8.47 70.77
N LYS A 178 -51.04 9.68 70.40
CA LYS A 178 -50.70 10.75 71.35
C LYS A 178 -51.89 11.16 72.22
N ASN A 179 -53.08 11.23 71.63
CA ASN A 179 -54.28 11.61 72.36
C ASN A 179 -54.74 10.51 73.33
N LEU A 180 -54.70 9.24 72.92
CA LEU A 180 -55.01 8.09 73.78
C LEU A 180 -54.03 7.96 74.94
N ALA A 181 -52.73 8.22 74.68
CA ALA A 181 -51.70 8.26 75.72
C ALA A 181 -51.96 9.37 76.75
N LYS A 182 -52.37 10.58 76.30
CA LYS A 182 -52.76 11.69 77.20
C LYS A 182 -53.98 11.34 78.06
N LEU A 183 -54.91 10.56 77.52
CA LEU A 183 -56.12 10.09 78.23
C LEU A 183 -55.85 8.86 79.13
N LYS A 184 -54.59 8.40 79.23
CA LYS A 184 -54.17 7.21 80.01
C LYS A 184 -54.81 5.89 79.55
N LEU A 185 -55.31 5.83 78.31
CA LEU A 185 -55.83 4.61 77.68
C LEU A 185 -54.69 3.85 77.01
N PHE A 186 -53.84 3.22 77.82
CA PHE A 186 -52.57 2.68 77.35
C PHE A 186 -52.69 1.44 76.47
N GLU A 187 -53.70 0.59 76.68
CA GLU A 187 -53.92 -0.60 75.85
C GLU A 187 -54.31 -0.23 74.42
N ASP A 188 -55.24 0.71 74.28
CA ASP A 188 -55.65 1.23 72.97
C ASP A 188 -54.52 2.01 72.30
N ALA A 189 -53.77 2.83 73.05
CA ALA A 189 -52.60 3.52 72.52
C ALA A 189 -51.53 2.54 71.99
N LYS A 190 -51.28 1.42 72.71
CA LYS A 190 -50.36 0.36 72.26
C LYS A 190 -50.84 -0.29 70.96
N ASN A 191 -52.12 -0.60 70.85
CA ASN A 191 -52.69 -1.19 69.64
C ASN A 191 -52.59 -0.26 68.43
N VAL A 192 -52.83 1.04 68.63
CA VAL A 192 -52.68 2.06 67.58
C VAL A 192 -51.21 2.26 67.20
N SER A 193 -50.29 2.26 68.17
CA SER A 193 -48.84 2.35 67.94
C SER A 193 -48.34 1.19 67.08
N ILE A 194 -48.72 -0.05 67.37
CA ILE A 194 -48.31 -1.22 66.56
C ILE A 194 -48.74 -1.06 65.09
N ARG A 195 -49.97 -0.57 64.86
CA ARG A 195 -50.50 -0.32 63.51
C ARG A 195 -49.83 0.86 62.81
N ALA A 196 -49.52 1.92 63.55
CA ALA A 196 -48.78 3.06 63.01
C ALA A 196 -47.34 2.64 62.60
N ASP A 197 -46.67 1.87 63.44
CA ASP A 197 -45.30 1.40 63.20
C ASP A 197 -45.21 0.41 62.02
N SER A 198 -46.21 -0.45 61.83
CA SER A 198 -46.26 -1.32 60.65
C SER A 198 -46.44 -0.51 59.37
N LEU A 199 -47.37 0.44 59.39
CA LEU A 199 -47.66 1.28 58.23
C LEU A 199 -46.48 2.21 57.89
N GLU A 200 -45.77 2.72 58.90
CA GLU A 200 -44.55 3.52 58.72
C GLU A 200 -43.43 2.70 58.07
N ARG A 201 -43.23 1.46 58.53
CA ARG A 201 -42.25 0.53 57.94
C ARG A 201 -42.56 0.24 56.48
N ASP A 202 -43.81 -0.06 56.16
CA ASP A 202 -44.24 -0.35 54.78
C ASP A 202 -44.04 0.87 53.86
N GLN A 203 -44.42 2.07 54.32
CA GLN A 203 -44.25 3.29 53.53
C GLN A 203 -42.77 3.64 53.31
N ARG A 204 -41.92 3.46 54.32
CA ARG A 204 -40.47 3.60 54.17
C ARG A 204 -39.91 2.60 53.16
N ALA A 205 -40.29 1.33 53.26
CA ALA A 205 -39.86 0.28 52.34
C ALA A 205 -40.28 0.54 50.89
N VAL A 206 -41.50 1.04 50.67
CA VAL A 206 -41.95 1.44 49.33
C VAL A 206 -41.14 2.62 48.79
N ASN A 207 -40.80 3.60 49.63
CA ASN A 207 -40.01 4.75 49.19
C ASN A 207 -38.56 4.36 48.85
N THR A 208 -37.92 3.51 49.67
CA THR A 208 -36.58 2.99 49.38
C THR A 208 -36.59 2.15 48.10
N ALA A 209 -37.58 1.28 47.91
CA ALA A 209 -37.72 0.51 46.67
C ALA A 209 -37.91 1.41 45.43
N LYS A 210 -38.67 2.50 45.53
CA LYS A 210 -38.82 3.49 44.45
C LYS A 210 -37.51 4.20 44.16
N PHE A 211 -36.73 4.53 45.19
CA PHE A 211 -35.43 5.19 45.03
C PHE A 211 -34.40 4.27 44.36
N GLU A 212 -34.34 3.00 44.75
CA GLU A 212 -33.48 2.02 44.09
C GLU A 212 -33.88 1.79 42.63
N LYS A 213 -35.19 1.67 42.34
CA LYS A 213 -35.68 1.63 40.94
C LYS A 213 -35.29 2.87 40.14
N PHE A 214 -35.26 4.05 40.77
CA PHE A 214 -34.80 5.27 40.12
C PHE A 214 -33.30 5.20 39.77
N LYS A 215 -32.46 4.72 40.69
CA LYS A 215 -31.03 4.49 40.43
C LYS A 215 -30.81 3.48 39.31
N GLU A 216 -31.55 2.36 39.33
CA GLU A 216 -31.52 1.34 38.28
C GLU A 216 -31.92 1.92 36.93
N LYS A 217 -33.01 2.71 36.86
CA LYS A 217 -33.43 3.37 35.62
C LYS A 217 -32.35 4.30 35.06
N LYS A 218 -31.58 4.98 35.91
CA LYS A 218 -30.44 5.80 35.46
C LYS A 218 -29.30 4.95 34.90
N ARG A 219 -29.03 3.77 35.48
CA ARG A 219 -28.05 2.81 34.96
C ARG A 219 -28.49 2.23 33.62
N THR A 220 -29.76 1.86 33.47
CA THR A 220 -30.28 1.31 32.20
C THR A 220 -30.23 2.34 31.08
N LEU A 221 -30.62 3.60 31.35
CA LEU A 221 -30.53 4.67 30.36
C LEU A 221 -29.09 4.93 29.89
N LEU A 222 -28.11 4.87 30.78
CA LEU A 222 -26.70 4.99 30.39
C LEU A 222 -26.27 3.81 29.53
N LEU A 223 -26.68 2.59 29.87
CA LEU A 223 -26.37 1.40 29.08
C LEU A 223 -26.97 1.45 27.68
N GLU A 224 -28.22 1.88 27.55
CA GLU A 224 -28.89 2.08 26.26
C GLU A 224 -28.12 3.08 25.39
N LYS A 225 -27.76 4.25 25.94
CA LYS A 225 -26.94 5.25 25.25
C LYS A 225 -25.60 4.68 24.78
N GLN A 226 -24.92 3.93 25.64
CA GLN A 226 -23.63 3.31 25.29
C GLN A 226 -23.76 2.25 24.20
N GLN A 227 -24.88 1.51 24.16
CA GLN A 227 -25.16 0.54 23.11
C GLN A 227 -25.42 1.21 21.76
N GLU A 228 -26.18 2.31 21.74
CA GLU A 228 -26.41 3.11 20.54
C GLU A 228 -25.09 3.67 20.00
N GLU A 229 -24.26 4.26 20.86
CA GLU A 229 -22.94 4.77 20.47
C GLU A 229 -22.01 3.67 19.92
N LEU A 230 -22.03 2.47 20.52
CA LEU A 230 -21.28 1.32 20.01
C LEU A 230 -21.78 0.89 18.62
N ALA A 231 -23.09 0.94 18.38
CA ALA A 231 -23.67 0.60 17.08
C ALA A 231 -23.24 1.63 16.02
N GLU A 232 -23.39 2.93 16.30
CA GLU A 232 -22.96 3.99 15.39
C GLU A 232 -21.45 3.95 15.11
N ALA A 233 -20.64 3.71 16.15
CA ALA A 233 -19.19 3.58 15.99
C ALA A 233 -18.85 2.38 15.11
N ARG A 234 -19.50 1.24 15.28
CA ARG A 234 -19.28 0.06 14.41
C ARG A 234 -19.60 0.36 12.95
N GLU A 235 -20.69 1.06 12.66
CA GLU A 235 -21.03 1.44 11.29
C GLU A 235 -19.96 2.36 10.68
N LYS A 236 -19.55 3.41 11.40
CA LYS A 236 -18.48 4.33 10.95
C LYS A 236 -17.15 3.61 10.71
N LEU A 237 -16.77 2.68 11.58
CA LEU A 237 -15.54 1.89 11.44
C LEU A 237 -15.62 0.93 10.24
N MET A 238 -16.79 0.32 9.99
CA MET A 238 -17.02 -0.51 8.82
C MET A 238 -16.95 0.29 7.52
N GLU A 239 -17.54 1.48 7.47
CA GLU A 239 -17.42 2.39 6.34
C GLU A 239 -15.97 2.77 6.06
N LYS A 240 -15.21 3.10 7.11
CA LYS A 240 -13.78 3.41 7.01
C LYS A 240 -12.98 2.23 6.41
N ARG A 241 -13.24 0.99 6.85
CA ARG A 241 -12.64 -0.21 6.24
C ARG A 241 -12.98 -0.32 4.76
N TYR A 242 -14.25 -0.13 4.42
CA TYR A 242 -14.73 -0.25 3.05
C TYR A 242 -14.09 0.79 2.12
N VAL A 243 -13.94 2.04 2.57
CA VAL A 243 -13.26 3.11 1.80
C VAL A 243 -11.82 2.75 1.50
N VAL A 244 -11.06 2.24 2.49
CA VAL A 244 -9.66 1.83 2.29
C VAL A 244 -9.57 0.63 1.35
N MET A 245 -10.46 -0.37 1.49
CA MET A 245 -10.52 -1.50 0.56
C MET A 245 -10.79 -1.04 -0.87
N ARG A 246 -11.76 -0.16 -1.08
CA ARG A 246 -12.11 0.40 -2.39
C ARG A 246 -10.95 1.21 -2.99
N ALA A 247 -10.29 2.04 -2.19
CA ALA A 247 -9.12 2.79 -2.63
C ALA A 247 -8.00 1.84 -3.09
N ASN A 248 -7.73 0.78 -2.33
CA ASN A 248 -6.73 -0.23 -2.69
C ASN A 248 -7.13 -1.01 -3.96
N GLU A 249 -8.41 -1.34 -4.15
CA GLU A 249 -8.90 -1.95 -5.40
C GLU A 249 -8.69 -1.03 -6.61
N THR A 250 -8.94 0.28 -6.47
CA THR A 250 -8.69 1.24 -7.54
C THR A 250 -7.19 1.38 -7.82
N HIS A 251 -6.36 1.39 -6.78
CA HIS A 251 -4.90 1.42 -6.92
C HIS A 251 -4.31 0.17 -7.55
N ARG A 252 -4.95 -0.99 -7.41
CA ARG A 252 -4.53 -2.23 -8.07
C ARG A 252 -4.92 -2.32 -9.54
N LYS A 253 -5.94 -1.55 -9.95
CA LYS A 253 -6.44 -1.49 -11.34
C LYS A 253 -5.72 -0.44 -12.19
N THR A 254 -5.01 0.49 -11.56
CA THR A 254 -4.21 1.55 -12.19
C THR A 254 -2.75 1.17 -12.20
#